data_AF-A0A3C2D7T6-F1
#
_entry.id   AF-A0A3C2D7T6-F1
#
_cell.length_a   1.000
_cell.length_b   1.000
_cell.length_c   1.000
_cell.angle_alpha   90.00
_cell.angle_beta   90.00
_cell.angle_gamma   90.00
#
_symmetry.space_group_name_H-M   'P 1'
#
loop_
_entity.id
_entity.type
_entity.pdbx_description
1 polymer ?
#
loop_
_entity_poly.entity_id
_entity_poly.type
_entity_poly.pdbx_seq_one_letter_code
_entity_poly.pdbx_strand_id
1 'polypeptide(L)'
;MNTDKQVQTTKEHLPIWNVRMLNLTQDGRPRKFTADELLQGAMNYFEHCNKNPIEVCEVIKGGNNAGKLTFRPVKQMFMIEGLCVYLGINTKYMAQMLDNIKDRTDEESIRLTNVIKYIHDCIRLQRVTLAAANELNPLIVSRIEGLKDSIEHSGEVKQTYTSIVFQTRTIEDQDCKDLTIEAQNYLENL
;
A
#
# COMPACT_ATOMS: atom_id res chain seq x y z
N MET A 1 -23.28 35.49 -4.80
CA MET A 1 -22.39 35.51 -3.63
C MET A 1 -22.26 34.10 -3.11
N ASN A 2 -21.17 33.42 -3.49
CA ASN A 2 -20.88 32.08 -3.00
C ASN A 2 -19.95 32.26 -1.80
N THR A 3 -20.48 32.09 -0.60
CA THR A 3 -19.68 32.12 0.63
C THR A 3 -18.97 30.78 0.74
N ASP A 4 -17.70 30.76 0.36
CA ASP A 4 -16.75 29.70 0.70
C ASP A 4 -16.76 29.50 2.21
N LYS A 5 -17.42 28.43 2.65
CA LYS A 5 -17.29 27.94 4.02
C LYS A 5 -15.88 27.39 4.14
N GLN A 6 -14.97 28.23 4.61
CA GLN A 6 -13.68 27.80 5.14
C GLN A 6 -13.97 26.77 6.23
N VAL A 7 -13.72 25.49 5.93
CA VAL A 7 -13.74 24.41 6.92
C VAL A 7 -12.57 24.67 7.85
N GLN A 8 -12.84 25.34 8.97
CA GLN A 8 -11.85 25.52 10.03
C GLN A 8 -11.56 24.13 10.62
N THR A 9 -10.46 23.51 10.19
CA THR A 9 -9.91 22.30 10.81
C THR A 9 -9.34 22.68 12.17
N THR A 10 -10.19 22.72 13.19
CA THR A 10 -9.73 22.70 14.58
C THR A 10 -8.87 21.45 14.78
N LYS A 11 -7.82 21.55 15.60
CA LYS A 11 -6.87 20.45 15.90
C LYS A 11 -7.53 19.11 16.29
N GLU A 12 -8.80 19.17 16.69
CA GLU A 12 -9.67 18.07 17.10
C GLU A 12 -10.13 17.17 15.94
N HIS A 13 -10.21 17.68 14.71
CA HIS A 13 -10.69 16.92 13.53
C HIS A 13 -9.57 16.34 12.66
N LEU A 14 -8.31 16.58 13.03
CA LEU A 14 -7.20 15.98 12.34
C LEU A 14 -7.08 14.50 12.79
N PRO A 15 -6.88 13.55 11.86
CA PRO A 15 -6.62 12.17 12.26
C PRO A 15 -5.39 12.18 13.17
N ILE A 16 -5.38 11.36 14.23
CA ILE A 16 -4.44 11.47 15.37
C ILE A 16 -2.96 11.55 14.94
N TRP A 17 -2.62 10.94 13.80
CA TRP A 17 -1.31 11.02 13.14
C TRP A 17 -0.84 12.47 12.84
N ASN A 18 -1.76 13.41 12.65
CA ASN A 18 -1.47 14.83 12.40
C ASN A 18 -1.33 15.65 13.70
N VAL A 19 -2.00 15.26 14.79
CA VAL A 19 -1.94 16.02 16.06
C VAL A 19 -0.56 15.94 16.70
N ARG A 20 0.12 14.78 16.59
CA ARG A 20 1.49 14.61 17.07
C ARG A 20 2.52 15.32 16.17
N MET A 21 2.26 15.39 14.86
CA MET A 21 3.12 16.11 13.90
C MET A 21 3.20 17.62 14.19
N LEU A 22 2.14 18.23 14.73
CA LEU A 22 2.12 19.66 15.08
C LEU A 22 3.14 20.05 16.17
N ASN A 23 3.65 19.08 16.96
CA ASN A 23 4.63 19.34 18.02
C ASN A 23 6.09 19.17 17.56
N LEU A 24 6.34 18.81 16.30
CA LEU A 24 7.69 18.52 15.78
C LEU A 24 8.50 19.76 15.36
N THR A 25 7.87 20.91 15.26
CA THR A 25 8.44 22.09 14.59
C THR A 25 9.00 23.16 15.52
N GLN A 26 9.00 22.99 16.84
CA GLN A 26 9.45 24.07 17.74
C GLN A 26 10.98 24.29 17.75
N ASP A 27 11.80 23.24 17.60
CA ASP A 27 13.24 23.36 17.90
C ASP A 27 14.20 23.09 16.74
N GLY A 28 13.73 22.65 15.56
CA GLY A 28 14.57 22.40 14.37
C GLY A 28 15.66 21.32 14.51
N ARG A 29 15.93 20.83 15.72
CA ARG A 29 16.91 19.78 16.03
C ARG A 29 16.22 18.40 15.97
N PRO A 30 16.82 17.41 15.29
CA PRO A 30 16.28 16.05 15.29
C PRO A 30 16.23 15.48 16.72
N ARG A 31 15.07 14.93 17.09
CA ARG A 31 14.81 14.36 18.42
C ARG A 31 15.64 13.10 18.64
N LYS A 32 16.55 13.12 19.62
CA LYS A 32 17.29 11.92 20.04
C LYS A 32 16.41 11.09 20.98
N PHE A 33 16.41 9.77 20.81
CA PHE A 33 15.69 8.83 21.65
C PHE A 33 16.67 8.02 22.48
N THR A 34 16.31 7.76 23.74
CA THR A 34 16.92 6.69 24.54
C THR A 34 16.25 5.35 24.20
N ALA A 35 16.88 4.24 24.57
CA ALA A 35 16.32 2.90 24.34
C ALA A 35 14.94 2.76 25.03
N ASP A 36 14.81 3.27 26.25
CA ASP A 36 13.58 3.18 27.04
C ASP A 36 12.47 4.07 26.46
N GLU A 37 12.80 5.28 26.00
CA GLU A 37 11.83 6.17 25.35
C GLU A 37 11.29 5.58 24.05
N LEU A 38 12.16 4.95 23.25
CA LEU A 38 11.77 4.32 22.00
C LEU A 38 10.85 3.12 22.25
N LEU A 39 11.18 2.28 23.24
CA LEU A 39 10.37 1.14 23.62
C LEU A 39 8.99 1.57 24.12
N GLN A 40 8.94 2.53 25.05
CA GLN A 40 7.67 3.03 25.57
C GLN A 40 6.82 3.67 24.45
N GLY A 41 7.47 4.41 23.55
CA GLY A 41 6.83 4.99 22.37
C GLY A 41 6.21 3.92 21.46
N ALA A 42 6.92 2.81 21.24
CA ALA A 42 6.43 1.67 20.47
C ALA A 42 5.26 0.95 21.15
N MET A 43 5.34 0.72 22.47
CA MET A 43 4.24 0.13 23.24
C MET A 43 2.97 0.98 23.17
N ASN A 44 3.09 2.30 23.30
CA ASN A 44 1.97 3.24 23.16
C ASN A 44 1.37 3.21 21.75
N TYR A 45 2.21 3.08 20.72
CA TYR A 45 1.76 2.90 19.34
C TYR A 45 0.98 1.60 19.15
N PHE A 46 1.48 0.47 19.68
CA PHE A 46 0.79 -0.82 19.57
C PHE A 46 -0.57 -0.80 20.30
N GLU A 47 -0.61 -0.20 21.49
CA GLU A 47 -1.85 -0.01 22.24
C GLU A 47 -2.84 0.88 21.47
N HIS A 48 -2.34 1.94 20.83
CA HIS A 48 -3.15 2.80 19.99
C HIS A 48 -3.79 2.03 18.83
N CYS A 49 -3.01 1.23 18.10
CA CYS A 49 -3.54 0.40 17.01
C CYS A 49 -4.55 -0.65 17.49
N ASN A 50 -4.39 -1.18 18.70
CA ASN A 50 -5.36 -2.12 19.28
C ASN A 50 -6.67 -1.44 19.69
N LYS A 51 -6.60 -0.21 20.20
CA LYS A 51 -7.78 0.57 20.63
C LYS A 51 -8.55 1.21 19.48
N ASN A 52 -7.94 1.36 18.31
CA ASN A 52 -8.50 2.07 17.16
C ASN A 52 -8.58 1.14 15.93
N PRO A 53 -9.51 0.17 15.90
CA PRO A 53 -9.71 -0.68 14.73
C PRO A 53 -10.26 0.14 13.55
N ILE A 54 -10.04 -0.36 12.34
CA ILE A 54 -10.58 0.21 11.10
C ILE A 54 -11.98 -0.34 10.90
N GLU A 55 -12.97 0.53 10.77
CA GLU A 55 -14.34 0.12 10.46
C GLU A 55 -14.48 -0.13 8.95
N VAL A 56 -14.83 -1.36 8.58
CA VAL A 56 -15.10 -1.75 7.21
C VAL A 56 -16.60 -1.90 7.02
N CYS A 57 -17.14 -1.20 6.02
CA CYS A 57 -18.54 -1.30 5.65
C CYS A 57 -18.77 -2.51 4.72
N GLU A 58 -19.59 -3.45 5.16
CA GLU A 58 -19.99 -4.63 4.41
C GLU A 58 -21.50 -4.59 4.16
N VAL A 59 -21.91 -4.96 2.94
CA VAL A 59 -23.34 -5.11 2.61
C VAL A 59 -23.75 -6.55 2.86
N ILE A 60 -24.83 -6.76 3.63
CA ILE A 60 -25.42 -8.08 3.78
C ILE A 60 -25.95 -8.56 2.44
N LYS A 61 -25.41 -9.67 1.93
CA LYS A 61 -25.71 -10.19 0.58
C LYS A 61 -26.95 -11.10 0.51
N GLY A 62 -27.51 -11.53 1.65
CA GLY A 62 -28.60 -12.51 1.65
C GLY A 62 -29.50 -12.50 2.90
N GLY A 63 -30.66 -13.13 2.76
CA GLY A 63 -31.69 -13.22 3.81
C GLY A 63 -32.57 -11.97 3.90
N ASN A 64 -33.42 -11.91 4.93
CA ASN A 64 -34.38 -10.82 5.16
C ASN A 64 -33.73 -9.44 5.39
N ASN A 65 -32.42 -9.40 5.62
CA ASN A 65 -31.63 -8.19 5.84
C ASN A 65 -30.73 -7.83 4.65
N ALA A 66 -30.93 -8.47 3.49
CA ALA A 66 -30.17 -8.16 2.28
C ALA A 66 -30.27 -6.66 1.94
N GLY A 67 -29.13 -6.03 1.66
CA GLY A 67 -29.02 -4.60 1.37
C GLY A 67 -28.77 -3.69 2.58
N LYS A 68 -28.78 -4.21 3.81
CA LYS A 68 -28.34 -3.43 4.99
C LYS A 68 -26.83 -3.33 5.04
N LEU A 69 -26.35 -2.15 5.45
CA LEU A 69 -24.95 -1.89 5.77
C LEU A 69 -24.65 -2.43 7.17
N THR A 70 -23.57 -3.18 7.29
CA THR A 70 -23.00 -3.65 8.55
C THR A 70 -21.57 -3.18 8.66
N PHE A 71 -21.18 -2.71 9.84
CA PHE A 71 -19.81 -2.29 10.11
C PHE A 71 -19.09 -3.40 10.85
N ARG A 72 -17.97 -3.85 10.28
CA ARG A 72 -17.09 -4.83 10.90
C ARG A 72 -15.81 -4.12 11.34
N PRO A 73 -15.43 -4.18 12.63
CA PRO A 73 -14.13 -3.68 13.06
C PRO A 73 -13.04 -4.65 12.60
N VAL A 74 -12.03 -4.15 11.91
CA VAL A 74 -10.85 -4.88 11.47
C VAL A 74 -9.63 -4.35 12.21
N LYS A 75 -8.77 -5.25 12.69
CA LYS A 75 -7.56 -4.85 13.42
C LYS A 75 -6.60 -4.06 12.53
N GLN A 76 -5.98 -3.03 13.10
CA GLN A 76 -4.97 -2.27 12.38
C GLN A 76 -3.65 -3.04 12.29
N MET A 77 -3.08 -3.12 11.09
CA MET A 77 -1.77 -3.71 10.85
C MET A 77 -0.66 -2.84 11.48
N PHE A 78 0.30 -3.46 12.16
CA PHE A 78 1.46 -2.73 12.64
C PHE A 78 2.45 -2.48 11.50
N MET A 79 3.00 -1.26 11.43
CA MET A 79 3.99 -0.88 10.42
C MET A 79 5.07 -0.01 11.03
N ILE A 80 6.32 -0.16 10.56
CA ILE A 80 7.44 0.68 11.00
C ILE A 80 7.20 2.13 10.58
N GLU A 81 6.65 2.33 9.39
CA GLU A 81 6.21 3.61 8.87
C GLU A 81 5.17 4.24 9.80
N GLY A 82 4.19 3.44 10.24
CA GLY A 82 3.15 3.87 11.17
C GLY A 82 3.71 4.26 12.54
N LEU A 83 4.63 3.47 13.08
CA LEU A 83 5.35 3.81 14.31
C LEU A 83 6.14 5.10 14.16
N CYS A 84 6.87 5.26 13.05
CA CYS A 84 7.65 6.45 12.75
C CYS A 84 6.74 7.70 12.74
N VAL A 85 5.63 7.65 12.01
CA VAL A 85 4.63 8.73 11.98
C VAL A 85 4.06 9.00 13.38
N TYR A 86 3.76 7.95 14.16
CA TYR A 86 3.25 8.08 15.53
C TYR A 86 4.24 8.77 16.47
N LEU A 87 5.54 8.45 16.35
CA LEU A 87 6.62 9.08 17.11
C LEU A 87 6.99 10.46 16.58
N GLY A 88 6.52 10.81 15.39
CA GLY A 88 6.86 12.05 14.70
C GLY A 88 8.25 12.05 14.05
N ILE A 89 8.74 10.88 13.64
CA ILE A 89 10.00 10.74 12.93
C ILE A 89 9.77 10.21 11.52
N ASN A 90 10.76 10.39 10.66
CA ASN A 90 10.78 9.77 9.33
C ASN A 90 11.48 8.39 9.44
N THR A 91 11.07 7.42 8.61
CA THR A 91 11.76 6.13 8.45
C THR A 91 13.25 6.30 8.15
N LYS A 92 13.63 7.32 7.35
CA LYS A 92 15.03 7.65 7.09
C LYS A 92 15.80 8.00 8.37
N TYR A 93 15.16 8.69 9.31
CA TYR A 93 15.79 9.04 10.59
C TYR A 93 16.06 7.79 11.43
N MET A 94 15.11 6.86 11.48
CA MET A 94 15.28 5.60 12.20
C MET A 94 16.38 4.71 11.56
N ALA A 95 16.48 4.70 10.23
CA ALA A 95 17.59 4.03 9.53
C ALA A 95 18.95 4.69 9.82
N GLN A 96 19.03 6.02 9.75
CA GLN A 96 20.25 6.77 10.12
C GLN A 96 20.64 6.54 11.58
N MET A 97 19.67 6.41 12.48
CA MET A 97 19.92 6.08 13.87
C MET A 97 20.66 4.73 13.96
N LEU A 98 20.12 3.67 13.36
CA LEU A 98 20.78 2.35 13.28
C LEU A 98 22.19 2.39 12.69
N ASP A 99 22.39 3.14 11.61
CA ASP A 99 23.72 3.26 10.97
C ASP A 99 24.72 3.94 11.92
N ASN A 100 24.30 4.98 12.65
CA ASN A 100 25.15 5.72 13.57
C ASN A 100 25.59 4.92 14.81
N ILE A 101 24.82 3.91 15.20
CA ILE A 101 25.09 3.03 16.37
C ILE A 101 25.75 1.70 16.01
N LYS A 102 25.79 1.31 14.73
CA LYS A 102 26.30 0.00 14.29
C LYS A 102 27.74 -0.29 14.74
N ASP A 103 28.61 0.71 14.73
CA ASP A 103 30.03 0.56 15.08
C ASP A 103 30.34 0.98 16.53
N ARG A 104 29.31 1.30 17.32
CA ARG A 104 29.47 1.76 18.71
C ARG A 104 29.30 0.60 19.69
N THR A 105 30.19 0.54 20.67
CA THR A 105 30.18 -0.46 21.75
C THR A 105 29.62 0.07 23.07
N ASP A 106 29.06 1.28 23.08
CA ASP A 106 28.41 1.84 24.27
C ASP A 106 27.19 0.98 24.67
N GLU A 107 26.99 0.78 25.97
CA GLU A 107 25.87 -0.02 26.50
C GLU A 107 24.51 0.47 25.96
N GLU A 108 24.30 1.78 25.92
CA GLU A 108 23.06 2.37 25.40
C GLU A 108 22.88 2.14 23.90
N SER A 109 23.96 2.14 23.11
CA SER A 109 23.94 1.84 21.67
C SER A 109 23.52 0.39 21.40
N ILE A 110 24.01 -0.54 22.23
CA ILE A 110 23.63 -1.96 22.20
C ILE A 110 22.16 -2.12 22.59
N ARG A 111 21.72 -1.47 23.68
CA ARG A 111 20.31 -1.49 24.12
C ARG A 111 19.38 -0.97 23.04
N LEU A 112 19.73 0.16 22.41
CA LEU A 112 18.93 0.76 21.35
C LEU A 112 18.79 -0.18 20.14
N THR A 113 19.88 -0.83 19.73
CA THR A 113 19.87 -1.84 18.66
C THR A 113 18.95 -3.01 18.99
N ASN A 114 19.03 -3.52 20.23
CA ASN A 114 18.18 -4.61 20.70
C ASN A 114 16.70 -4.22 20.76
N VAL A 115 16.38 -3.01 21.22
CA VAL A 115 15.02 -2.48 21.25
C VAL A 115 14.44 -2.35 19.84
N ILE A 116 15.20 -1.79 18.90
CA ILE A 116 14.74 -1.66 17.50
C ILE A 116 14.46 -3.06 16.92
N LYS A 117 15.39 -4.00 17.10
CA LYS A 117 15.19 -5.38 16.63
C LYS A 117 13.94 -6.01 17.25
N TYR A 118 13.76 -5.85 18.56
CA TYR A 118 12.57 -6.34 19.27
C TYR A 118 11.28 -5.74 18.70
N ILE A 119 11.25 -4.44 18.43
CA ILE A 119 10.10 -3.77 17.79
C ILE A 119 9.81 -4.38 16.41
N HIS A 120 10.84 -4.59 15.58
CA HIS A 120 10.69 -5.25 14.29
C HIS A 120 10.11 -6.67 14.41
N ASP A 121 10.61 -7.45 15.38
CA ASP A 121 10.14 -8.81 15.64
C ASP A 121 8.66 -8.82 16.09
N CYS A 122 8.27 -7.89 16.97
CA CYS A 122 6.87 -7.73 17.40
C CYS A 122 5.95 -7.37 16.23
N ILE A 123 6.37 -6.45 15.37
CA ILE A 123 5.59 -6.03 14.19
C ILE A 123 5.42 -7.22 13.24
N ARG A 124 6.52 -7.91 12.92
CA ARG A 124 6.48 -9.10 12.05
C ARG A 124 5.57 -10.19 12.63
N LEU A 125 5.70 -10.49 13.92
CA LEU A 125 4.88 -11.48 14.60
C LEU A 125 3.40 -11.13 14.50
N GLN A 126 3.02 -9.89 14.80
CA GLN A 126 1.63 -9.44 14.71
C GLN A 126 1.06 -9.62 13.30
N ARG A 127 1.79 -9.19 12.26
CA ARG A 127 1.34 -9.29 10.87
C ARG A 127 1.13 -10.73 10.44
N VAL A 128 2.09 -11.60 10.74
CA VAL A 128 2.02 -13.03 10.38
C VAL A 128 0.88 -13.72 11.12
N THR A 129 0.72 -13.49 12.42
CA THR A 129 -0.37 -14.09 13.21
C THR A 129 -1.74 -13.65 12.73
N LEU A 130 -1.93 -12.36 12.43
CA LEU A 130 -3.22 -11.86 11.93
C LEU A 130 -3.50 -12.32 10.49
N ALA A 131 -2.48 -12.45 9.64
CA ALA A 131 -2.63 -13.07 8.32
C ALA A 131 -3.04 -14.54 8.43
N ALA A 132 -2.43 -15.30 9.34
CA ALA A 132 -2.79 -16.69 9.59
C ALA A 132 -4.24 -16.83 10.10
N ALA A 133 -4.72 -15.84 10.88
CA ALA A 133 -6.11 -15.76 11.33
C ALA A 133 -7.09 -15.20 10.28
N ASN A 134 -6.61 -14.85 9.09
CA ASN A 134 -7.38 -14.19 8.02
C ASN A 134 -8.02 -12.85 8.44
N GLU A 135 -7.47 -12.19 9.46
CA GLU A 135 -7.83 -10.83 9.89
C GLU A 135 -7.14 -9.78 8.99
N LEU A 136 -5.98 -10.13 8.44
CA LEU A 136 -5.26 -9.36 7.43
C LEU A 136 -5.14 -10.19 6.16
N ASN A 137 -5.13 -9.53 5.00
CA ASN A 137 -4.95 -10.21 3.72
C ASN A 137 -3.56 -10.89 3.65
N PRO A 138 -3.48 -12.23 3.59
CA PRO A 138 -2.21 -12.95 3.61
C PRO A 138 -1.30 -12.62 2.43
N LEU A 139 -1.86 -12.29 1.26
CA LEU A 139 -1.09 -11.93 0.07
C LEU A 139 -0.41 -10.56 0.19
N ILE A 140 -1.00 -9.63 0.93
CA ILE A 140 -0.38 -8.33 1.21
C ILE A 140 0.77 -8.53 2.20
N VAL A 141 0.51 -9.28 3.27
CA VAL A 141 1.50 -9.57 4.31
C VAL A 141 2.69 -10.35 3.75
N SER A 142 2.46 -11.36 2.89
CA SER A 142 3.55 -12.13 2.28
C SER A 142 4.49 -11.25 1.45
N ARG A 143 3.95 -10.29 0.69
CA ARG A 143 4.72 -9.33 -0.10
C ARG A 143 5.53 -8.37 0.77
N ILE A 144 4.93 -7.86 1.85
CA ILE A 144 5.59 -6.94 2.79
C ILE A 144 6.74 -7.65 3.53
N GLU A 145 6.52 -8.90 3.96
CA GLU A 145 7.53 -9.70 4.67
C GLU A 145 8.57 -10.33 3.74
N GLY A 146 8.39 -10.23 2.42
CA GLY A 146 9.26 -10.83 1.42
C GLY A 146 9.20 -12.35 1.37
N LEU A 147 8.07 -12.95 1.77
CA LEU A 147 7.84 -14.39 1.61
C LEU A 147 7.69 -14.70 0.13
N LYS A 148 8.53 -15.61 -0.37
CA LYS A 148 8.56 -16.01 -1.77
C LYS A 148 7.93 -17.38 -1.94
N ASP A 149 6.95 -17.46 -2.83
CA ASP A 149 6.43 -18.73 -3.30
C ASP A 149 7.37 -19.30 -4.36
N SER A 150 7.84 -20.53 -4.14
CA SER A 150 8.60 -21.29 -5.13
C SER A 150 7.66 -22.24 -5.86
N ILE A 151 7.48 -22.03 -7.16
CA ILE A 151 6.72 -22.93 -8.04
C ILE A 151 7.71 -23.70 -8.91
N GLU A 152 7.83 -25.00 -8.66
CA GLU A 152 8.56 -25.90 -9.54
C GLU A 152 7.68 -26.24 -10.75
N HIS A 153 8.21 -26.02 -11.96
CA HIS A 153 7.52 -26.36 -13.19
C HIS A 153 8.06 -27.70 -13.69
N SER A 154 7.42 -28.80 -13.32
CA SER A 154 7.72 -30.14 -13.82
C SER A 154 6.84 -30.45 -15.04
N GLY A 155 7.23 -29.98 -16.21
CA GLY A 155 6.54 -30.28 -17.47
C GLY A 155 7.41 -30.04 -18.70
N GLU A 156 7.25 -30.90 -19.71
CA GLU A 156 7.87 -30.69 -21.03
C GLU A 156 7.30 -29.42 -21.69
N VAL A 157 8.18 -28.52 -22.09
CA VAL A 157 7.81 -27.26 -22.75
C VAL A 157 7.34 -27.55 -24.18
N LYS A 158 6.03 -27.70 -24.38
CA LYS A 158 5.44 -27.70 -25.73
C LYS A 158 5.31 -26.27 -26.23
N GLN A 159 6.30 -25.80 -26.99
CA GLN A 159 6.22 -24.51 -27.67
C GLN A 159 5.23 -24.60 -28.83
N THR A 160 4.04 -24.04 -28.66
CA THR A 160 3.08 -23.86 -29.75
C THR A 160 3.32 -22.51 -30.40
N TYR A 161 3.95 -22.51 -31.57
CA TYR A 161 4.08 -21.32 -32.39
C TYR A 161 2.78 -21.12 -33.19
N THR A 162 2.11 -19.98 -33.02
CA THR A 162 1.04 -19.56 -33.92
C THR A 162 1.63 -18.60 -34.93
N SER A 163 1.92 -19.06 -36.15
CA SER A 163 2.29 -18.19 -37.25
C SER A 163 1.04 -17.52 -37.82
N ILE A 164 1.00 -16.19 -37.79
CA ILE A 164 -0.04 -15.41 -38.47
C ILE A 164 0.42 -15.23 -39.92
N VAL A 165 -0.28 -15.87 -40.87
CA VAL A 165 -0.03 -15.70 -42.30
C VAL A 165 -0.90 -14.55 -42.82
N PHE A 166 -0.26 -13.43 -43.17
CA PHE A 166 -0.94 -12.32 -43.85
C PHE A 166 -0.99 -12.63 -45.35
N GLN A 167 -2.18 -12.87 -45.89
CA GLN A 167 -2.39 -12.95 -47.34
C GLN A 167 -2.66 -11.55 -47.87
N THR A 168 -1.68 -10.95 -48.55
CA THR A 168 -1.91 -9.76 -49.37
C THR A 168 -2.57 -10.18 -50.67
N ARG A 169 -3.78 -9.67 -50.94
CA ARG A 169 -4.37 -9.73 -52.28
C ARG A 169 -3.84 -8.55 -53.07
N THR A 170 -3.10 -8.80 -54.14
CA THR A 170 -2.90 -7.82 -55.21
C THR A 170 -4.20 -7.75 -56.00
N ILE A 171 -4.81 -6.57 -56.04
CA ILE A 171 -5.96 -6.27 -56.91
C ILE A 171 -5.38 -6.18 -58.33
N GLU A 172 -5.88 -7.00 -59.26
CA GLU A 172 -5.53 -6.89 -60.67
C GLU A 172 -6.29 -5.71 -61.31
N ASP A 173 -5.65 -5.00 -62.25
CA ASP A 173 -6.08 -3.73 -62.85
C ASP A 173 -7.48 -3.72 -63.50
N GLN A 174 -8.16 -4.85 -63.61
CA GLN A 174 -9.53 -4.94 -64.11
C GLN A 174 -10.54 -4.26 -63.15
N ASP A 175 -10.41 -4.48 -61.84
CA ASP A 175 -11.36 -3.97 -60.83
C ASP A 175 -11.33 -2.43 -60.73
N CYS A 176 -10.23 -1.79 -61.15
CA CYS A 176 -10.07 -0.33 -61.15
C CYS A 176 -10.78 0.33 -62.35
N LYS A 177 -11.00 -0.40 -63.44
CA LYS A 177 -11.71 0.10 -64.64
C LYS A 177 -13.21 0.12 -64.45
N ASP A 178 -13.76 -0.85 -63.72
CA ASP A 178 -15.21 -0.91 -63.48
C ASP A 178 -15.68 0.24 -62.56
N LEU A 179 -14.84 0.64 -61.60
CA LEU A 179 -15.08 1.80 -60.72
C LEU A 179 -15.04 3.15 -61.47
N THR A 180 -14.28 3.26 -62.56
CA THR A 180 -14.19 4.51 -63.34
C THR A 180 -15.38 4.67 -64.29
N ILE A 181 -15.96 3.57 -64.77
CA ILE A 181 -17.16 3.59 -65.63
C ILE A 181 -18.41 3.96 -64.81
N GLU A 182 -18.57 3.45 -63.59
CA GLU A 182 -19.69 3.84 -62.71
C GLU A 182 -19.64 5.33 -62.33
N ALA A 183 -18.45 5.87 -62.08
CA ALA A 183 -18.28 7.29 -61.76
C ALA A 183 -18.63 8.22 -62.93
N GLN A 184 -18.36 7.81 -64.17
CA GLN A 184 -18.70 8.59 -65.37
C GLN A 184 -20.21 8.60 -65.65
N ASN A 185 -20.89 7.45 -65.50
CA ASN A 185 -22.34 7.36 -65.71
C ASN A 185 -23.16 8.21 -64.71
N TYR A 186 -22.63 8.49 -63.52
CA TYR A 186 -23.27 9.38 -62.55
C TYR A 186 -23.15 10.87 -62.90
N LEU A 187 -22.11 11.28 -63.65
CA LEU A 187 -21.90 12.66 -64.04
C LEU A 187 -22.69 13.06 -65.29
N GLU A 188 -23.02 12.11 -66.16
CA GLU A 188 -23.82 12.36 -67.38
C GLU A 188 -25.34 12.40 -67.12
N ASN A 189 -25.79 11.98 -65.94
CA ASN A 189 -27.21 11.97 -65.53
C ASN A 189 -27.58 13.07 -64.51
N LEU A 190 -26.74 14.10 -64.37
CA LEU A 190 -26.99 15.36 -63.64
C LEU A 190 -27.16 16.53 -64.61
#